data_AF-A0A382JZ14-F1
#
_entry.id   AF-A0A382JZ14-F1
#
_cell.length_a   1.000
_cell.length_b   1.000
_cell.length_c   1.000
_cell.angle_alpha   90.00
_cell.angle_beta   90.00
_cell.angle_gamma   90.00
#
_symmetry.space_group_name_H-M   'P 1'
#
loop_
_entity.id
_entity.type
_entity.pdbx_description
1 polymer ?
#
loop_
_entity_poly.entity_id
_entity_poly.type
_entity_poly.pdbx_seq_one_letter_code
_entity_poly.pdbx_strand_id
1 'polypeptide(L)'
;MGYHRLKFSQPLKDMLKAIGLSDEHTEGRLKEAPCDLLAGRTPRYAMQTLGTEWARDIMDKNFWLNLWRTHAQKYNKIVAEDCRFSNEAELVKSMGGNLWKIHRPGFTFGGHTSETEMEHIQSDVVIHNHGNEADLRMMVIGLTGRTVPKWEGDIGENKLCTEKKQYVT
;
A
#
# COMPACT_ATOMS: atom_id res chain seq x y z
N MET A 1 4.96 19.37 -7.61
CA MET A 1 5.54 18.01 -7.56
C MET A 1 4.83 17.19 -6.47
N GLY A 2 4.00 16.24 -6.90
CA GLY A 2 3.16 15.41 -6.04
C GLY A 2 3.88 14.16 -5.52
N TYR A 3 3.13 13.31 -4.82
CA TYR A 3 3.58 11.99 -4.38
C TYR A 3 3.35 10.95 -5.47
N HIS A 4 4.22 9.94 -5.54
CA HIS A 4 4.03 8.76 -6.37
C HIS A 4 3.50 7.60 -5.53
N ARG A 5 2.38 7.02 -5.92
CA ARG A 5 1.85 5.82 -5.27
C ARG A 5 2.64 4.61 -5.76
N LEU A 6 3.29 3.90 -4.85
CA LEU A 6 4.05 2.70 -5.16
C LEU A 6 3.80 1.63 -4.10
N LYS A 7 3.07 0.59 -4.51
CA LYS A 7 2.66 -0.52 -3.64
C LYS A 7 3.79 -1.52 -3.44
N PHE A 8 3.98 -2.04 -2.24
CA PHE A 8 4.88 -3.19 -1.99
C PHE A 8 4.48 -4.40 -2.82
N SER A 9 3.17 -4.60 -3.01
CA SER A 9 2.62 -5.66 -3.85
C SER A 9 2.73 -5.41 -5.35
N GLN A 10 3.23 -4.25 -5.81
CA GLN A 10 3.25 -3.92 -7.24
C GLN A 10 4.02 -4.93 -8.09
N PRO A 11 5.26 -5.35 -7.73
CA PRO A 11 6.01 -6.30 -8.55
C PRO A 11 5.31 -7.66 -8.69
N LEU A 12 4.63 -8.11 -7.63
CA LEU A 12 3.80 -9.32 -7.66
C LEU A 12 2.63 -9.20 -8.65
N LYS A 13 1.96 -8.04 -8.67
CA LYS A 13 0.88 -7.78 -9.63
C LYS A 13 1.41 -7.70 -11.05
N ASP A 14 2.58 -7.13 -11.25
CA ASP A 14 3.23 -7.05 -12.56
C ASP A 14 3.58 -8.45 -13.10
N MET A 15 4.02 -9.37 -12.24
CA MET A 15 4.23 -10.78 -12.62
C MET A 15 2.93 -11.46 -13.06
N LEU A 16 1.83 -11.25 -12.34
CA LEU A 16 0.52 -11.79 -12.73
C LEU A 16 0.03 -11.17 -14.04
N LYS A 17 0.27 -9.88 -14.27
CA LYS A 17 -0.07 -9.21 -15.52
C LYS A 17 0.73 -9.75 -16.70
N ALA A 18 1.99 -10.13 -16.48
CA ALA A 18 2.84 -10.71 -17.52
C ALA A 18 2.29 -12.04 -18.05
N ILE A 19 1.51 -12.79 -17.25
CA ILE A 19 0.84 -14.02 -17.67
C ILE A 19 -0.61 -13.80 -18.15
N GLY A 20 -1.04 -12.55 -18.32
CA GLY A 20 -2.32 -12.19 -18.94
C GLY A 20 -3.42 -11.72 -18.00
N LEU A 21 -3.16 -11.59 -16.68
CA LEU A 21 -4.15 -10.99 -15.78
C LEU A 21 -4.28 -9.48 -16.02
N SER A 22 -5.51 -8.97 -15.97
CA SER A 22 -5.80 -7.54 -16.09
C SER A 22 -5.91 -6.84 -14.73
N ASP A 23 -6.03 -5.51 -14.73
CA ASP A 23 -6.31 -4.74 -13.52
C ASP A 23 -7.60 -5.19 -12.81
N GLU A 24 -8.61 -5.65 -13.54
CA GLU A 24 -9.83 -6.20 -12.93
C GLU A 24 -9.56 -7.47 -12.11
N HIS A 25 -8.53 -8.25 -12.47
CA HIS A 25 -8.13 -9.44 -11.75
C HIS A 25 -7.26 -9.13 -10.52
N THR A 26 -6.43 -8.08 -10.58
CA THR A 26 -5.49 -7.76 -9.48
C THR A 26 -6.06 -6.74 -8.49
N GLU A 27 -6.87 -5.80 -8.95
CA GLU A 27 -7.38 -4.66 -8.19
C GLU A 27 -8.91 -4.50 -8.27
N GLY A 28 -9.56 -5.03 -9.31
CA GLY A 28 -10.99 -4.89 -9.54
C GLY A 28 -11.87 -6.06 -9.07
N ARG A 29 -12.99 -6.24 -9.76
CA ARG A 29 -14.08 -7.13 -9.31
C ARG A 29 -13.80 -8.61 -9.48
N LEU A 30 -12.81 -8.99 -10.30
CA LEU A 30 -12.50 -10.37 -10.63
C LEU A 30 -11.52 -11.02 -9.65
N LYS A 31 -11.05 -10.30 -8.62
CA LYS A 31 -10.07 -10.80 -7.64
C LYS A 31 -10.47 -12.10 -6.96
N GLU A 32 -11.75 -12.25 -6.66
CA GLU A 32 -12.28 -13.41 -5.94
C GLU A 32 -12.97 -14.42 -6.89
N ALA A 33 -13.02 -14.13 -8.20
CA ALA A 33 -13.63 -15.02 -9.19
C ALA A 33 -12.62 -16.08 -9.67
N PRO A 34 -13.05 -17.32 -9.95
CA PRO A 34 -12.22 -18.31 -10.63
C PRO A 34 -11.69 -17.76 -11.96
N CYS A 35 -10.43 -18.07 -12.27
CA CYS A 35 -9.77 -17.61 -13.48
C CYS A 35 -9.17 -18.81 -14.24
N ASP A 36 -9.54 -18.95 -15.52
CA ASP A 36 -9.06 -20.06 -16.36
C ASP A 36 -7.54 -20.03 -16.55
N LEU A 37 -6.94 -18.84 -16.67
CA LEU A 37 -5.48 -18.67 -16.73
C LEU A 37 -4.75 -19.20 -15.48
N LEU A 38 -5.47 -19.30 -14.36
CA LEU A 38 -4.97 -19.81 -13.08
C LEU A 38 -5.52 -21.21 -12.77
N ALA A 39 -5.89 -21.98 -13.80
CA ALA A 39 -6.45 -23.33 -13.67
C ALA A 39 -7.63 -23.41 -12.69
N GLY A 40 -8.53 -22.41 -12.75
CA GLY A 40 -9.72 -22.33 -11.91
C GLY A 40 -9.48 -21.75 -10.51
N ARG A 41 -8.24 -21.38 -10.16
CA ARG A 41 -7.95 -20.63 -8.92
C ARG A 41 -8.31 -19.16 -9.08
N THR A 42 -8.52 -18.49 -7.95
CA THR A 42 -8.82 -17.05 -7.93
C THR A 42 -7.53 -16.23 -7.99
N PRO A 43 -7.54 -15.03 -8.60
CA PRO A 43 -6.41 -14.11 -8.53
C PRO A 43 -6.01 -13.78 -7.09
N ARG A 44 -6.96 -13.69 -6.15
CA ARG A 44 -6.68 -13.52 -4.72
C ARG A 44 -5.78 -14.62 -4.18
N TYR A 45 -6.14 -15.86 -4.44
CA TYR A 45 -5.39 -17.03 -3.99
C TYR A 45 -3.98 -17.03 -4.59
N ALA A 46 -3.85 -16.72 -5.88
CA ALA A 46 -2.56 -16.59 -6.53
C ALA A 46 -1.71 -15.45 -5.91
N MET A 47 -2.29 -14.28 -5.65
CA MET A 47 -1.57 -13.16 -5.00
C MET A 47 -1.12 -13.49 -3.58
N GLN A 48 -1.93 -14.24 -2.81
CA GLN A 48 -1.56 -14.67 -1.46
C GLN A 48 -0.41 -15.68 -1.50
N THR A 49 -0.56 -16.79 -2.21
CA THR A 49 0.43 -17.86 -2.28
C THR A 49 1.74 -17.42 -2.95
N LEU A 50 1.66 -16.67 -4.05
CA LEU A 50 2.85 -16.11 -4.69
C LEU A 50 3.54 -15.07 -3.77
N GLY A 51 2.74 -14.29 -3.04
CA GLY A 51 3.21 -13.22 -2.17
C GLY A 51 3.90 -13.70 -0.91
N THR A 52 3.41 -14.78 -0.29
CA THR A 52 3.94 -15.34 0.95
C THR A 52 4.69 -16.65 0.71
N GLU A 53 3.98 -17.72 0.38
CA GLU A 53 4.54 -19.07 0.33
C GLU A 53 5.71 -19.17 -0.65
N TRP A 54 5.55 -18.69 -1.88
CA TRP A 54 6.64 -18.74 -2.84
C TRP A 54 7.71 -17.67 -2.56
N ALA A 55 7.34 -16.39 -2.52
CA ALA A 55 8.36 -15.34 -2.46
C ALA A 55 9.02 -15.21 -1.09
N ARG A 56 8.24 -15.18 0.00
CA ARG A 56 8.78 -14.94 1.34
C ARG A 56 9.38 -16.20 1.96
N ASP A 57 8.74 -17.35 1.79
CA ASP A 57 9.21 -18.59 2.42
C ASP A 57 10.27 -19.32 1.60
N ILE A 58 10.19 -19.31 0.26
CA ILE A 58 11.17 -20.00 -0.61
C ILE A 58 12.30 -19.07 -1.05
N MET A 59 12.01 -17.85 -1.51
CA MET A 59 13.05 -16.97 -2.08
C MET A 59 13.81 -16.18 -1.01
N ASP A 60 13.11 -15.29 -0.30
CA ASP A 60 13.57 -14.56 0.88
C ASP A 60 12.44 -13.63 1.35
N LYS A 61 12.33 -13.40 2.67
CA LYS A 61 11.33 -12.48 3.22
C LYS A 61 11.38 -11.05 2.65
N ASN A 62 12.53 -10.62 2.11
CA ASN A 62 12.74 -9.31 1.51
C ASN A 62 12.72 -9.34 -0.03
N PHE A 63 12.35 -10.44 -0.67
CA PHE A 63 12.32 -10.54 -2.14
C PHE A 63 11.55 -9.38 -2.79
N TRP A 64 10.30 -9.16 -2.40
CA TRP A 64 9.49 -8.05 -2.91
C TRP A 64 10.04 -6.68 -2.51
N LEU A 65 10.65 -6.57 -1.33
CA LEU A 65 11.25 -5.33 -0.84
C LEU A 65 12.44 -4.88 -1.69
N ASN A 66 13.26 -5.82 -2.15
CA ASN A 66 14.40 -5.54 -3.01
C ASN A 66 13.94 -4.99 -4.37
N LEU A 67 12.89 -5.58 -4.95
CA LEU A 67 12.28 -5.10 -6.19
C LEU A 67 11.62 -3.72 -6.01
N TRP A 68 10.85 -3.56 -4.94
CA TRP A 68 10.19 -2.30 -4.61
C TRP A 68 11.20 -1.18 -4.40
N ARG A 69 12.26 -1.42 -3.61
CA ARG A 69 13.32 -0.42 -3.32
C ARG A 69 13.98 0.08 -4.60
N THR A 70 14.26 -0.81 -5.54
CA THR A 70 14.85 -0.45 -6.85
C THR A 70 13.93 0.49 -7.63
N HIS A 71 12.61 0.27 -7.59
CA HIS A 71 11.65 1.15 -8.23
C HIS A 71 11.47 2.47 -7.47
N ALA A 72 11.46 2.42 -6.13
CA ALA A 72 11.29 3.57 -5.26
C ALA A 72 12.41 4.61 -5.41
N GLN A 73 13.65 4.19 -5.64
CA GLN A 73 14.79 5.11 -5.83
C GLN A 73 14.63 6.08 -7.00
N LYS A 74 13.69 5.84 -7.91
CA LYS A 74 13.38 6.73 -9.05
C LYS A 74 12.57 7.96 -8.67
N TYR A 75 12.01 8.01 -7.46
CA TYR A 75 11.12 9.08 -7.03
C TYR A 75 11.57 9.71 -5.72
N ASN A 76 11.31 11.02 -5.59
CA ASN A 76 11.65 11.78 -4.38
C ASN A 76 10.57 11.74 -3.29
N LYS A 77 9.31 11.42 -3.66
CA LYS A 77 8.16 11.39 -2.76
C LYS A 77 7.28 10.20 -3.12
N ILE A 78 7.09 9.29 -2.16
CA ILE A 78 6.36 8.04 -2.37
C ILE A 78 5.32 7.84 -1.29
N VAL A 79 4.20 7.23 -1.68
CA VAL A 79 3.19 6.67 -0.79
C VAL A 79 3.07 5.17 -1.04
N ALA A 80 3.25 4.38 0.02
CA ALA A 80 3.08 2.93 0.01
C ALA A 80 1.96 2.55 0.99
N GLU A 81 0.77 2.35 0.44
CA GLU A 81 -0.48 2.18 1.19
C GLU A 81 -0.77 0.73 1.64
N ASP A 82 0.05 -0.23 1.22
CA ASP A 82 -0.17 -1.67 1.41
C ASP A 82 0.90 -2.32 2.28
N CYS A 83 1.47 -1.57 3.24
CA CYS A 83 2.39 -2.07 4.26
C CYS A 83 1.64 -3.03 5.21
N ARG A 84 2.12 -4.27 5.30
CA ARG A 84 1.50 -5.38 6.02
C ARG A 84 2.48 -6.17 6.89
N PHE A 85 3.78 -6.07 6.61
CA PHE A 85 4.81 -6.86 7.29
C PHE A 85 5.81 -5.98 8.03
N SER A 86 6.37 -6.51 9.12
CA SER A 86 7.33 -5.73 9.94
C SER A 86 8.57 -5.31 9.15
N ASN A 87 9.04 -6.15 8.22
CA ASN A 87 10.19 -5.80 7.38
C ASN A 87 9.88 -4.70 6.34
N GLU A 88 8.63 -4.57 5.89
CA GLU A 88 8.20 -3.43 5.07
C GLU A 88 8.26 -2.13 5.87
N ALA A 89 7.77 -2.16 7.10
CA ALA A 89 7.83 -1.03 8.02
C ALA A 89 9.27 -0.61 8.33
N GLU A 90 10.14 -1.56 8.66
CA GLU A 90 11.58 -1.33 8.88
C GLU A 90 12.26 -0.72 7.65
N LEU A 91 11.92 -1.20 6.45
CA LEU A 91 12.44 -0.62 5.21
C LEU A 91 12.05 0.86 5.07
N VAL A 92 10.78 1.20 5.26
CA VAL A 92 10.30 2.59 5.21
C VAL A 92 11.09 3.45 6.19
N LYS A 93 11.26 2.98 7.42
CA LYS A 93 12.06 3.67 8.46
C LYS A 93 13.51 3.88 8.04
N SER A 94 14.15 2.84 7.51
CA SER A 94 15.55 2.90 7.06
C SER A 94 15.76 3.92 5.91
N MET A 95 14.70 4.21 5.15
CA MET A 95 14.70 5.20 4.07
C MET A 95 14.33 6.62 4.55
N GLY A 96 14.17 6.82 5.87
CA GLY A 96 13.77 8.09 6.47
C GLY A 96 12.28 8.40 6.32
N GLY A 97 11.45 7.36 6.11
CA GLY A 97 10.01 7.49 5.97
C GLY A 97 9.23 7.41 7.27
N ASN A 98 7.96 7.85 7.20
CA ASN A 98 7.02 7.79 8.31
C ASN A 98 6.01 6.66 8.09
N LEU A 99 5.59 6.02 9.19
CA LEU A 99 4.58 4.98 9.21
C LEU A 99 3.28 5.52 9.81
N TRP A 100 2.21 5.46 9.03
CA TRP A 100 0.90 5.96 9.43
C TRP A 100 -0.07 4.78 9.46
N LYS A 101 -0.78 4.61 10.56
CA LYS A 101 -1.78 3.57 10.74
C LYS A 101 -3.17 4.19 10.73
N ILE A 102 -4.00 3.78 9.80
CA ILE A 102 -5.41 4.17 9.79
C ILE A 102 -6.20 3.09 10.53
N HIS A 103 -6.78 3.45 11.67
CA HIS A 103 -7.59 2.54 12.48
C HIS A 103 -9.07 2.89 12.37
N ARG A 104 -9.88 1.92 11.92
CA ARG A 104 -11.35 2.02 11.89
C ARG A 104 -11.93 1.11 12.98
N PRO A 105 -12.56 1.65 14.04
CA PRO A 105 -13.15 0.83 15.10
C PRO A 105 -14.23 -0.12 14.57
N GLY A 106 -14.27 -1.35 15.09
CA GLY A 106 -15.32 -2.34 14.79
C GLY A 106 -15.09 -3.17 13.51
N PHE A 107 -13.93 -3.04 12.86
CA PHE A 107 -13.57 -3.87 11.70
C PHE A 107 -12.33 -4.71 12.02
N THR A 108 -12.48 -6.02 12.08
CA THR A 108 -11.38 -6.98 12.16
C THR A 108 -11.13 -7.56 10.77
N PHE A 109 -9.88 -7.56 10.32
CA PHE A 109 -9.46 -8.26 9.12
C PHE A 109 -9.11 -9.71 9.51
N GLY A 110 -9.48 -10.70 8.68
CA GLY A 110 -9.35 -12.12 9.01
C GLY A 110 -8.19 -12.88 8.32
N GLY A 111 -7.36 -13.53 9.14
CA GLY A 111 -6.95 -14.94 8.95
C GLY A 111 -5.71 -15.26 8.10
N HIS A 112 -5.09 -14.30 7.40
CA HIS A 112 -3.85 -14.55 6.64
C HIS A 112 -2.64 -13.95 7.37
N THR A 113 -1.44 -14.56 7.27
CA THR A 113 -0.21 -14.15 8.00
C THR A 113 0.10 -12.66 7.88
N SER A 114 -0.19 -12.08 6.71
CA SER A 114 -0.02 -10.64 6.44
C SER A 114 -0.88 -9.71 7.30
N GLU A 115 -1.97 -10.21 7.89
CA GLU A 115 -2.86 -9.42 8.75
C GLU A 115 -2.45 -9.50 10.22
N THR A 116 -1.93 -10.64 10.66
CA THR A 116 -1.41 -10.82 12.02
C THR A 116 -0.15 -10.00 12.26
N GLU A 117 0.79 -9.97 11.30
CA GLU A 117 2.01 -9.16 11.46
C GLU A 117 1.73 -7.65 11.49
N MET A 118 0.73 -7.19 10.74
CA MET A 118 0.35 -5.78 10.67
C MET A 118 -0.09 -5.21 12.03
N GLU A 119 -0.65 -6.04 12.91
CA GLU A 119 -1.03 -5.63 14.26
C GLU A 119 0.17 -5.21 15.12
N HIS A 120 1.33 -5.80 14.87
CA HIS A 120 2.56 -5.59 15.65
C HIS A 120 3.43 -4.44 15.11
N ILE A 121 3.07 -3.86 13.96
CA ILE A 121 3.81 -2.72 13.39
C ILE A 121 3.57 -1.47 14.24
N GLN A 122 4.66 -0.89 14.75
CA GLN A 122 4.63 0.41 15.42
C GLN A 122 4.60 1.56 14.41
N SER A 123 3.50 2.29 14.38
CA SER A 123 3.32 3.50 13.57
C SER A 123 3.74 4.77 14.31
N ASP A 124 4.26 5.75 13.58
CA ASP A 124 4.53 7.11 14.09
C ASP A 124 3.25 7.88 14.40
N VAL A 125 2.24 7.64 13.57
CA VAL A 125 0.97 8.34 13.61
C VAL A 125 -0.14 7.32 13.52
N VAL A 126 -1.12 7.40 14.41
CA VAL A 126 -2.36 6.64 14.34
C VAL A 126 -3.48 7.61 14.02
N ILE A 127 -4.18 7.39 12.90
CA ILE A 127 -5.36 8.13 12.51
C ILE A 127 -6.57 7.27 12.82
N HIS A 128 -7.39 7.73 13.77
CA HIS A 128 -8.65 7.07 14.07
C HIS A 128 -9.74 7.59 13.13
N ASN A 129 -10.08 6.80 12.11
CA ASN A 129 -11.09 7.15 11.14
C ASN A 129 -12.49 6.89 11.71
N HIS A 130 -13.04 7.89 12.41
CA HIS A 130 -14.38 7.89 13.00
C HIS A 130 -15.45 8.53 12.12
N GLY A 131 -15.05 9.20 11.04
CA GLY A 131 -15.90 10.10 10.25
C GLY A 131 -16.09 9.64 8.81
N ASN A 132 -16.47 10.60 7.98
CA ASN A 132 -16.56 10.41 6.52
C ASN A 132 -15.20 10.72 5.85
N GLU A 133 -15.12 10.57 4.53
CA GLU A 133 -13.87 10.80 3.77
C GLU A 133 -13.31 12.23 3.97
N ALA A 134 -14.16 13.25 4.10
CA ALA A 134 -13.72 14.63 4.29
C ALA A 134 -13.03 14.80 5.65
N ASP A 135 -13.54 14.14 6.70
CA ASP A 135 -12.91 14.16 8.03
C ASP A 135 -11.52 13.52 7.99
N LEU A 136 -11.40 12.38 7.31
CA LEU A 136 -10.12 11.70 7.12
C LEU A 136 -9.13 12.58 6.33
N ARG A 137 -9.61 13.24 5.25
CA ARG A 137 -8.79 14.19 4.47
C ARG A 137 -8.30 15.34 5.34
N MET A 138 -9.15 15.92 6.18
CA MET A 138 -8.77 17.00 7.09
C MET A 138 -7.74 16.57 8.13
N MET A 139 -7.86 15.36 8.68
CA MET A 139 -6.84 14.80 9.59
C MET A 139 -5.49 14.65 8.88
N VAL A 140 -5.47 14.14 7.65
CA VAL A 140 -4.24 14.01 6.85
C VAL A 140 -3.64 15.38 6.52
N ILE A 141 -4.47 16.38 6.16
CA ILE A 141 -4.03 17.78 5.95
C ILE A 141 -3.34 18.31 7.21
N GLY A 142 -3.98 18.18 8.36
CA GLY A 142 -3.48 18.69 9.64
C GLY A 142 -2.15 18.06 10.04
N LEU A 143 -1.99 16.76 9.82
CA LEU A 143 -0.78 16.00 10.17
C LEU A 143 0.38 16.23 9.20
N THR A 144 0.09 16.48 7.91
CA THR A 144 1.12 16.77 6.91
C THR A 144 1.50 18.25 6.86
N GLY A 145 0.71 19.13 7.47
CA GLY A 145 0.86 20.58 7.37
C GLY A 145 0.65 21.13 5.95
N ARG A 146 -0.08 20.40 5.10
CA ARG A 146 -0.24 20.68 3.66
C ARG A 146 -1.69 20.55 3.20
N THR A 147 -2.07 21.33 2.20
CA THR A 147 -3.29 21.10 1.42
C THR A 147 -3.21 19.76 0.68
N VAL A 148 -4.20 18.89 0.88
CA VAL A 148 -4.33 17.63 0.12
C VAL A 148 -4.65 17.99 -1.34
N PRO A 149 -3.94 17.43 -2.34
CA PRO A 149 -4.25 17.67 -3.74
C PRO A 149 -5.71 17.30 -4.02
N LYS A 150 -6.44 18.21 -4.66
CA LYS A 150 -7.74 17.89 -5.25
C LYS A 150 -7.55 16.81 -6.30
N TRP A 151 -8.36 15.76 -6.20
CA TRP A 151 -8.44 14.72 -7.21
C TRP A 151 -9.26 15.26 -8.40
N GLU A 152 -9.05 14.75 -9.62
CA GLU A 152 -9.97 15.07 -10.73
C GLU A 152 -11.40 14.64 -10.33
N GLY A 153 -12.27 15.64 -10.13
CA GLY A 153 -13.59 15.51 -9.49
C GLY A 153 -13.84 16.49 -8.32
N ASP A 154 -12.80 17.12 -7.78
CA ASP A 154 -12.90 18.04 -6.64
C ASP A 154 -13.01 19.53 -7.08
N ILE A 155 -14.01 20.26 -6.58
CA ILE A 155 -14.30 21.69 -6.87
C ILE A 155 -13.55 22.68 -5.94
N GLY A 156 -12.54 23.44 -6.41
CA GLY A 156 -12.07 24.71 -5.80
C GLY A 156 -10.56 24.88 -5.42
N GLU A 157 -9.94 25.97 -5.85
CA GLU A 157 -8.51 26.35 -5.69
C GLU A 157 -8.04 26.56 -4.22
N ASN A 158 -6.77 26.72 -3.77
CA ASN A 158 -5.42 26.88 -4.35
C ASN A 158 -4.34 26.73 -3.21
N LYS A 159 -3.07 26.41 -3.57
CA LYS A 159 -1.74 26.81 -2.99
C LYS A 159 -1.42 26.58 -1.48
N LEU A 160 -0.18 26.40 -0.99
CA LEU A 160 1.20 26.04 -1.42
C LEU A 160 1.93 25.77 -0.08
N CYS A 161 2.75 24.72 0.08
CA CYS A 161 3.77 24.75 1.13
C CYS A 161 5.01 23.91 0.80
N THR A 162 6.14 24.54 1.07
CA THR A 162 7.50 24.26 0.64
C THR A 162 8.16 23.11 1.38
N GLU A 163 9.17 22.58 0.69
CA GLU A 163 10.16 21.56 1.02
C GLU A 163 10.27 21.06 2.47
N LYS A 164 9.96 19.77 2.64
CA LYS A 164 10.68 18.77 3.44
C LYS A 164 10.29 17.39 2.89
N LYS A 165 11.29 16.52 2.68
CA LYS A 165 11.09 15.13 2.24
C LYS A 165 10.19 14.45 3.28
N GLN A 166 9.03 14.00 2.86
CA GLN A 166 8.08 13.27 3.70
C GLN A 166 7.70 12.05 2.88
N TYR A 167 7.90 10.87 3.46
CA TYR A 167 7.26 9.65 3.00
C TYR A 167 6.05 9.45 3.91
N VAL A 168 4.90 9.23 3.29
CA VAL A 168 3.63 8.96 3.97
C VAL A 168 3.24 7.58 3.50
N THR A 169 3.13 6.60 4.38
CA THR A 169 2.45 5.32 4.06
C THR A 169 0.95 5.51 4.20
#